data_AF-A0A6P6SVY9-F1
#
_entry.id   AF-A0A6P6SVY9-F1
#
_cell.length_a   1.000
_cell.length_b   1.000
_cell.length_c   1.000
_cell.angle_alpha   90.00
_cell.angle_beta   90.00
_cell.angle_gamma   90.00
#
_symmetry.space_group_name_H-M   'P 1'
#
loop_
_entity.id
_entity.type
_entity.pdbx_description
1 polymer ?
#
loop_
_entity_poly.entity_id
_entity_poly.type
_entity_poly.pdbx_seq_one_letter_code
_entity_poly.pdbx_strand_id
1 'polypeptide(L)'
;MMVIGQRFYRPGEAEKKDGGFWQSNNTRELFYSFHKDEFPAESVMHRFVVHFIPPKMQIPPRTEQPGFIVQKMYLTKRKLLFKLKDAGANKEEEIDLLVQKTKSRLGNLPNIQPKDAVAH
;
A
#
# COMPACT_ATOMS: atom_id res chain seq x y z
N MET A 1 20.33 -17.65 7.22
CA MET A 1 20.35 -17.09 5.83
C MET A 1 19.73 -15.71 5.91
N MET A 2 20.31 -14.71 5.25
CA MET A 2 19.73 -13.36 5.24
C MET A 2 18.83 -13.17 4.02
N VAL A 3 17.76 -12.40 4.17
CA VAL A 3 16.84 -12.04 3.09
C VAL A 3 16.60 -10.53 3.09
N ILE A 4 16.48 -9.96 1.90
CA ILE A 4 16.13 -8.55 1.71
C ILE A 4 14.62 -8.46 1.56
N GLY A 5 13.97 -7.66 2.41
CA GLY A 5 12.55 -7.36 2.29
C GLY A 5 12.28 -5.90 2.02
N GLN A 6 11.17 -5.67 1.34
CA GLN A 6 10.65 -4.33 1.07
C GLN A 6 9.73 -3.92 2.22
N ARG A 7 10.03 -2.79 2.87
CA ARG A 7 9.30 -2.36 4.06
C ARG A 7 8.00 -1.66 3.70
N PHE A 8 6.93 -2.07 4.38
CA PHE A 8 5.69 -1.33 4.47
C PHE A 8 5.65 -0.54 5.77
N TYR A 9 4.90 0.55 5.79
CA TYR A 9 4.65 1.35 6.99
C TYR A 9 3.17 1.32 7.32
N ARG A 10 2.82 1.12 8.60
CA ARG A 10 1.49 1.50 9.06
C ARG A 10 1.38 3.02 9.07
N PRO A 11 0.19 3.60 8.87
CA PRO A 11 -0.01 5.04 8.97
C PRO A 11 0.57 5.63 10.27
N GLY A 12 0.28 5.01 11.41
CA GLY A 12 0.78 5.43 12.73
C GLY A 12 2.29 5.28 12.96
N GLU A 13 3.02 4.68 12.03
CA GLU A 13 4.49 4.51 12.07
C GLU A 13 5.19 5.39 11.03
N ALA A 14 4.44 5.95 10.08
CA ALA A 14 4.99 6.80 9.03
C ALA A 14 4.99 8.25 9.51
N GLU A 15 6.19 8.82 9.67
CA GLU A 15 6.34 10.22 10.08
C GLU A 15 5.96 11.19 8.96
N LYS A 16 5.41 12.34 9.32
CA LYS A 16 5.20 13.46 8.40
C LYS A 16 6.36 14.44 8.47
N LYS A 17 6.48 15.28 7.44
CA LYS A 17 7.52 16.32 7.36
C LYS A 17 7.35 17.40 8.44
N ASP A 18 6.11 17.72 8.79
CA ASP A 18 5.70 18.71 9.79
C ASP A 18 5.60 18.15 11.22
N GLY A 19 5.98 16.87 11.41
CA GLY A 19 5.90 16.18 12.70
C GLY A 19 4.64 15.33 12.87
N GLY A 20 4.68 14.43 13.85
CA GLY A 20 3.63 13.44 14.07
C GLY A 20 3.56 12.36 12.97
N PHE A 21 2.49 11.56 13.01
CA PHE A 21 2.30 10.39 12.17
C PHE A 21 1.09 10.52 11.25
N TRP A 22 1.12 9.80 10.13
CA TRP A 22 -0.05 9.66 9.27
C TRP A 22 -1.18 8.93 9.99
N GLN A 23 -2.41 9.24 9.59
CA GLN A 23 -3.62 8.61 10.15
C GLN A 23 -4.40 7.95 9.01
N SER A 24 -5.15 6.92 9.34
CA SER A 24 -6.02 6.23 8.40
C SER A 24 -7.29 5.77 9.09
N ASN A 25 -8.41 5.96 8.40
CA ASN A 25 -9.71 5.44 8.82
C ASN A 25 -9.87 3.96 8.40
N ASN A 26 -8.96 3.42 7.59
CA ASN A 26 -8.98 2.04 7.15
C ASN A 26 -7.89 1.23 7.86
N THR A 27 -8.30 0.34 8.75
CA THR A 27 -7.40 -0.55 9.52
C THR A 27 -6.56 -1.50 8.65
N ARG A 28 -6.91 -1.64 7.37
CA ARG A 28 -6.19 -2.46 6.39
C ARG A 28 -5.15 -1.65 5.61
N GLU A 29 -5.06 -0.33 5.78
CA GLU A 29 -4.13 0.49 4.99
C GLU A 29 -2.68 0.26 5.43
N LEU A 30 -1.82 0.05 4.42
CA LEU A 30 -0.36 0.11 4.53
C LEU A 30 0.16 1.10 3.48
N PHE A 31 1.29 1.73 3.79
CA PHE A 31 2.05 2.48 2.80
C PHE A 31 3.19 1.64 2.27
N TYR A 32 3.26 1.54 0.95
CA TYR A 32 4.43 0.94 0.29
C TYR A 32 5.61 1.88 0.35
N SER A 33 6.83 1.36 0.49
CA SER A 33 8.04 2.18 0.39
C SER A 33 9.10 1.43 -0.39
N PHE A 34 10.04 2.17 -0.97
CA PHE A 34 11.26 1.62 -1.57
C PHE A 34 12.38 1.40 -0.52
N HIS A 35 12.07 1.48 0.77
CA HIS A 35 12.99 1.16 1.84
C HIS A 35 13.17 -0.36 1.97
N LYS A 36 14.40 -0.83 1.73
CA LYS A 36 14.78 -2.24 1.86
C LYS A 36 15.55 -2.44 3.15
N ASP A 37 15.18 -3.48 3.89
CA ASP A 37 15.86 -3.93 5.11
C ASP A 37 16.28 -5.39 4.93
N GLU A 38 17.39 -5.77 5.55
CA GLU A 38 17.87 -7.16 5.58
C GLU A 38 17.52 -7.78 6.94
N PHE A 39 16.99 -9.00 6.93
CA PHE A 39 16.63 -9.72 8.15
C PHE A 39 16.89 -11.22 8.04
N PRO A 40 17.04 -11.92 9.18
CA PRO A 40 17.20 -13.37 9.17
C PRO A 40 15.95 -14.05 8.60
N ALA A 41 16.15 -15.03 7.72
CA ALA A 41 15.04 -15.77 7.09
C ALA A 41 14.16 -16.47 8.14
N GLU A 42 14.74 -16.90 9.26
CA GLU A 42 14.03 -17.48 10.41
C GLU A 42 13.06 -16.52 11.11
N SER A 43 13.19 -15.20 10.89
CA SER A 43 12.26 -14.20 11.43
C SER A 43 10.95 -14.10 10.63
N VAL A 44 10.82 -14.81 9.51
CA VAL A 44 9.58 -14.82 8.70
C VAL A 44 8.50 -15.60 9.43
N MET A 45 7.44 -14.91 9.86
CA MET A 45 6.36 -15.52 10.63
C MET A 45 5.37 -16.31 9.76
N HIS A 46 4.75 -15.65 8.77
CA HIS A 46 3.79 -16.26 7.86
C HIS A 46 3.55 -15.38 6.63
N ARG A 47 3.01 -15.99 5.57
CA ARG A 47 2.60 -15.29 4.36
C ARG A 47 1.29 -14.53 4.59
N PHE A 48 1.25 -13.27 4.16
CA PHE A 48 0.03 -12.47 4.15
C PHE A 48 -0.24 -11.86 2.77
N VAL A 49 -1.43 -11.28 2.62
CA VAL A 49 -1.91 -10.69 1.36
C VAL A 49 -1.85 -9.18 1.44
N VAL A 50 -1.34 -8.57 0.38
CA VAL A 50 -1.37 -7.12 0.15
C VAL A 50 -1.97 -6.87 -1.23
N HIS A 51 -2.98 -6.02 -1.29
CA HIS A 51 -3.64 -5.61 -2.53
C HIS A 51 -3.20 -4.19 -2.90
N PHE A 52 -2.60 -4.03 -4.07
CA PHE A 52 -2.22 -2.73 -4.62
C PHE A 52 -3.38 -2.19 -5.46
N ILE A 53 -4.18 -1.32 -4.86
CA ILE A 53 -5.43 -0.82 -5.44
C ILE A 53 -5.26 0.66 -5.80
N PRO A 54 -5.42 1.04 -7.08
CA PRO A 54 -5.43 2.45 -7.47
C PRO A 54 -6.45 3.27 -6.66
N PRO A 55 -6.15 4.53 -6.26
CA PRO A 55 -6.99 5.31 -5.35
C PRO A 55 -8.44 5.56 -5.79
N LYS A 56 -8.76 5.39 -7.08
CA LYS A 56 -10.10 5.59 -7.65
C LYS A 56 -10.91 4.29 -7.75
N MET A 57 -10.35 3.16 -7.34
CA MET A 57 -11.01 1.85 -7.35
C MET A 57 -11.57 1.53 -5.97
N GLN A 58 -12.72 0.87 -5.94
CA GLN A 58 -13.33 0.42 -4.68
C GLN A 58 -12.47 -0.65 -4.03
N ILE A 59 -12.38 -0.57 -2.70
CA ILE A 59 -11.71 -1.59 -1.89
C ILE A 59 -12.73 -2.72 -1.65
N PRO A 60 -12.41 -3.98 -1.99
CA PRO A 60 -13.34 -5.08 -1.80
C PRO A 60 -13.62 -5.32 -0.30
N PRO A 61 -14.82 -5.82 0.04
CA PRO A 61 -15.17 -6.15 1.42
C PRO A 61 -14.15 -7.06 2.09
N ARG A 62 -13.88 -6.84 3.39
CA ARG A 62 -12.89 -7.62 4.14
C ARG A 62 -13.25 -9.11 4.24
N THR A 63 -14.54 -9.41 4.26
CA THR A 63 -15.09 -10.78 4.32
C THR A 63 -14.78 -11.58 3.06
N GLU A 64 -14.82 -10.94 1.89
CA GLU A 64 -14.55 -11.59 0.60
C GLU A 64 -13.07 -11.61 0.25
N GLN A 65 -12.38 -10.50 0.51
CA GLN A 65 -10.98 -10.32 0.15
C GLN A 65 -10.20 -9.81 1.36
N PRO A 66 -9.76 -10.69 2.27
CA PRO A 66 -8.94 -10.29 3.42
C PRO A 66 -7.53 -9.83 2.98
N GLY A 67 -6.80 -9.22 3.92
CA GLY A 67 -5.44 -8.72 3.71
C GLY A 67 -5.32 -7.21 3.77
N PHE A 68 -4.12 -6.69 3.57
CA PHE A 68 -3.84 -5.26 3.59
C PHE A 68 -4.08 -4.61 2.24
N ILE A 69 -4.25 -3.29 2.24
CA ILE A 69 -4.49 -2.45 1.08
C ILE A 69 -3.39 -1.40 0.99
N VAL A 70 -2.86 -1.23 -0.22
CA VAL A 70 -1.91 -0.16 -0.56
C VAL A 70 -2.53 0.68 -1.66
N GLN A 71 -2.72 1.96 -1.39
CA GLN A 71 -3.08 2.97 -2.40
C GLN A 71 -2.07 4.12 -2.47
N LYS A 72 -1.09 4.13 -1.55
CA LYS A 72 -0.13 5.20 -1.36
C LYS A 72 1.27 4.67 -1.14
N MET A 73 2.25 5.41 -1.65
CA MET A 73 3.67 5.20 -1.48
C MET A 73 4.26 6.24 -0.52
N TYR A 74 4.98 5.77 0.49
CA TYR A 74 5.71 6.59 1.44
C TYR A 74 7.19 6.71 1.05
N LEU A 75 7.64 7.94 0.87
CA LEU A 75 9.04 8.29 0.61
C LEU A 75 9.72 8.66 1.91
N THR A 76 10.31 7.67 2.57
CA THR A 76 10.96 7.76 3.90
C THR A 76 11.94 8.93 4.01
N LYS A 77 12.85 9.09 3.05
CA LYS A 77 13.87 10.17 3.06
C LYS A 77 13.29 11.58 3.09
N ARG A 78 12.09 11.78 2.54
CA ARG A 78 11.43 13.10 2.50
C ARG A 78 10.21 13.20 3.43
N LYS A 79 9.82 12.09 4.07
CA LYS A 79 8.60 11.96 4.87
C LYS A 79 7.34 12.40 4.10
N LEU A 80 7.28 12.05 2.81
CA LEU A 80 6.19 12.42 1.89
C LEU A 80 5.37 11.20 1.49
N LEU A 81 4.09 11.41 1.23
CA LEU A 81 3.15 10.37 0.81
C LEU A 81 2.59 10.72 -0.56
N PHE A 82 2.66 9.78 -1.50
CA PHE A 82 2.19 9.92 -2.88
C PHE A 82 1.14 8.86 -3.16
N LYS A 83 0.19 9.13 -4.05
CA LYS A 83 -0.70 8.07 -4.55
C LYS A 83 0.08 7.18 -5.52
N LEU A 84 -0.29 5.90 -5.63
CA LEU A 84 0.42 4.95 -6.51
C LEU A 84 0.57 5.45 -7.96
N LYS A 85 -0.46 6.10 -8.50
CA LYS A 85 -0.47 6.67 -9.86
C LYS A 85 0.43 7.91 -10.06
N ASP A 86 0.95 8.48 -8.98
CA ASP A 86 1.78 9.70 -9.00
C ASP A 86 3.26 9.35 -8.69
N ALA A 87 3.61 8.05 -8.68
CA ALA A 87 4.95 7.56 -8.38
C ALA A 87 5.84 7.62 -9.63
N GLY A 88 6.36 8.80 -9.98
CA GLY A 88 6.96 9.10 -11.29
C GLY A 88 7.91 8.06 -11.93
N ALA A 89 7.91 8.04 -13.27
CA ALA A 89 8.67 7.26 -14.26
C ALA A 89 9.52 6.08 -13.75
N ASN A 90 10.63 6.32 -13.04
CA ASN A 90 11.57 5.25 -12.64
C ASN A 90 11.01 4.25 -11.62
N LYS A 91 9.84 4.53 -11.04
CA LYS A 91 9.17 3.67 -10.04
C LYS A 91 7.85 3.12 -10.56
N GLU A 92 7.41 3.53 -11.75
CA GLU A 92 6.11 3.18 -12.30
C GLU A 92 6.04 1.70 -12.66
N GLU A 93 7.10 1.13 -13.25
CA GLU A 93 7.10 -0.27 -13.69
C GLU A 93 6.87 -1.27 -12.54
N GLU A 94 7.54 -1.07 -11.39
CA GLU A 94 7.39 -1.94 -10.23
C GLU A 94 5.98 -1.83 -9.62
N ILE A 95 5.47 -0.59 -9.51
CA ILE A 95 4.11 -0.34 -9.02
C ILE A 95 3.07 -0.93 -9.97
N ASP A 96 3.26 -0.76 -11.28
CA ASP A 96 2.38 -1.31 -12.30
C ASP A 96 2.37 -2.83 -12.22
N LEU A 97 3.52 -3.48 -12.07
CA LEU A 97 3.59 -4.92 -11.88
C LEU A 97 2.79 -5.39 -10.64
N LEU A 98 2.90 -4.68 -9.52
CA LEU A 98 2.17 -4.99 -8.29
C LEU A 98 0.66 -4.78 -8.43
N VAL A 99 0.25 -3.72 -9.12
CA VAL A 99 -1.15 -3.43 -9.46
C VAL A 99 -1.69 -4.50 -10.41
N GLN A 100 -0.94 -4.89 -11.44
CA GLN A 100 -1.33 -5.94 -12.38
C GLN A 100 -1.50 -7.28 -11.66
N LYS A 101 -0.55 -7.68 -10.79
CA LYS A 101 -0.70 -8.88 -9.96
C LYS A 101 -1.95 -8.85 -9.09
N THR A 102 -2.30 -7.69 -8.54
CA THR A 102 -3.53 -7.51 -7.76
C THR A 102 -4.77 -7.68 -8.64
N LYS A 103 -4.79 -7.07 -9.83
CA LYS A 103 -5.89 -7.22 -10.81
C LYS A 103 -6.06 -8.66 -11.29
N SER A 104 -4.98 -9.37 -11.59
CA SER A 104 -5.06 -10.78 -11.99
C SER A 104 -5.68 -11.67 -10.91
N ARG A 105 -5.55 -11.28 -9.64
CA ARG A 105 -6.11 -12.02 -8.51
C ARG A 105 -7.56 -11.63 -8.18
N LEU A 106 -7.87 -10.33 -8.22
CA LEU A 106 -9.18 -9.80 -7.81
C LEU A 106 -10.16 -9.66 -8.97
N GLY A 107 -9.68 -9.73 -10.21
CA GLY A 107 -10.43 -9.29 -11.38
C GLY A 107 -10.47 -7.76 -11.50
N ASN A 108 -11.39 -7.26 -12.33
CA ASN A 108 -11.61 -5.82 -12.49
C ASN A 108 -12.36 -5.25 -11.28
N LEU A 109 -11.71 -4.36 -10.54
CA LEU A 109 -12.35 -3.61 -9.46
C LEU A 109 -13.19 -2.46 -10.04
N PRO A 110 -14.40 -2.21 -9.52
CA PRO A 110 -15.21 -1.09 -9.97
C PRO A 110 -14.58 0.23 -9.53
N ASN A 111 -14.80 1.27 -10.34
CA ASN A 111 -14.46 2.63 -9.93
C ASN A 111 -15.37 3.07 -8.77
N ILE A 112 -14.84 3.91 -7.88
CA ILE A 112 -15.63 4.59 -6.85
C ILE A 112 -16.60 5.53 -7.58
N GLN A 113 -17.91 5.33 -7.40
CA GLN A 113 -18.89 6.26 -7.97
C GLN A 113 -18.87 7.58 -7.20
N PRO A 114 -19.09 8.75 -7.84
CA PRO A 114 -19.01 10.05 -7.18
C PRO A 114 -19.95 10.23 -5.97
N LYS A 115 -20.97 9.37 -5.83
CA LYS A 115 -21.99 9.46 -4.77
C LYS A 115 -21.52 8.95 -3.40
N ASP A 116 -20.41 8.20 -3.33
CA ASP A 116 -19.90 7.64 -2.07
C ASP A 116 -18.70 8.44 -1.50
N ALA A 117 -18.33 9.56 -2.14
CA ALA A 117 -17.25 10.44 -1.67
C ALA A 117 -17.67 11.36 -0.50
N VAL A 118 -18.95 11.34 -0.10
CA VAL A 118 -19.49 12.10 1.03
C VAL A 118 -20.43 11.20 1.83
N ALA A 119 -19.90 10.55 2.85
CA ALA A 119 -20.69 10.05 3.97
C ALA A 119 -19.81 10.00 5.22
N HIS A 120 -19.89 11.11 5.98
CA HIS A 120 -19.66 11.34 7.42
C HIS A 120 -18.43 10.76 8.12
#